data_AF-A0A7C3Z8J4-F1
#
_entry.id   AF-A0A7C3Z8J4-F1
#
_cell.length_a   1.000
_cell.length_b   1.000
_cell.length_c   1.000
_cell.angle_alpha   90.00
_cell.angle_beta   90.00
_cell.angle_gamma   90.00
#
_symmetry.space_group_name_H-M   'P 1'
#
loop_
_entity.id
_entity.type
_entity.pdbx_description
1 polymer ?
#
loop_
_entity_poly.entity_id
_entity_poly.type
_entity_poly.pdbx_seq_one_letter_code
_entity_poly.pdbx_strand_id
1 'polypeptide(L)'
;MSQAMIISLGGTPEPLVRAMAEHRPQFVTFLASQDSVVLLGKVMELLDQEGLPRPAHRVVLVEDVNDLVHCYAKALEGARYLEEREIRAEEVVVDYTGGTKTMTAAVVLATVGRGYRFSYVGGARRTKGGLGIVESGYEEVYQGVSPWQIFAVAEWQHLILHVRQYQYEAALTLVRETRRRQPAAEQVLWNGLENALEALLYWDRFHHREALPRFKEGLRALTQWLELRPRDQTAQALTGFVAQGERCLEFLVGLAADTRNFTREGPRLVQDLLANADRRASQGRYDDAMARLYRALEMLGQLAFREKLGASTSNVPEVKIPAGLREEYARRYRDPQDGKIKVPLEATFQVLKELDDPGARQFFERYEDFRRIMLARNQSILAHGIQPIDGPLYQTLRNLLIETFALQADLIFPQLRSPF
;
A
#
# COMPACT_ATOMS: atom_id res chain seq x y z
N MET A 1 0.34 27.88 19.60
CA MET A 1 1.38 27.94 20.65
C MET A 1 1.86 26.53 20.92
N SER A 2 3.15 26.32 21.20
CA SER A 2 3.65 24.98 21.56
C SER A 2 3.30 24.68 23.02
N GLN A 3 2.96 23.43 23.33
CA GLN A 3 2.80 23.00 24.73
C GLN A 3 4.13 22.51 25.30
N ALA A 4 4.96 21.86 24.49
CA ALA A 4 6.25 21.34 24.94
C ALA A 4 7.38 21.48 23.93
N MET A 5 8.61 21.44 24.43
CA MET A 5 9.82 21.39 23.63
C MET A 5 10.74 20.22 24.03
N ILE A 6 11.48 19.70 23.05
CA ILE A 6 12.68 18.89 23.27
C ILE A 6 13.87 19.73 22.81
N ILE A 7 14.85 19.95 23.68
CA ILE A 7 15.98 20.85 23.40
C ILE A 7 17.29 20.11 23.72
N SER A 8 18.21 20.03 22.75
CA SER A 8 19.59 19.61 23.03
C SER A 8 20.42 20.76 23.58
N LEU A 9 20.98 20.59 24.78
CA LEU A 9 21.73 21.61 25.52
C LEU A 9 23.22 21.56 25.18
N GLY A 10 23.71 22.63 24.56
CA GLY A 10 25.12 22.84 24.21
C GLY A 10 25.84 23.82 25.14
N GLY A 11 26.97 24.33 24.68
CA GLY A 11 27.82 25.26 25.45
C GLY A 11 27.35 26.72 25.51
N THR A 12 26.25 27.07 24.82
CA THR A 12 25.78 28.46 24.67
C THR A 12 24.29 28.55 25.04
N PRO A 13 23.94 29.15 26.19
CA PRO A 13 22.55 29.29 26.66
C PRO A 13 21.64 30.18 25.82
N GLU A 14 22.18 31.23 25.20
CA GLU A 14 21.43 32.33 24.59
C GLU A 14 20.51 31.87 23.43
N PRO A 15 20.94 31.00 22.49
CA PRO A 15 20.06 30.47 21.46
C PRO A 15 18.87 29.67 22.01
N LEU A 16 19.05 29.00 23.15
CA LEU A 16 17.96 28.22 23.78
C LEU A 16 16.94 29.14 24.43
N VAL A 17 17.39 30.21 25.09
CA VAL A 17 16.52 31.25 25.64
C VAL A 17 15.70 31.88 24.51
N ARG A 18 16.36 32.20 23.38
CA ARG A 18 15.68 32.70 22.18
C ARG A 18 14.61 31.75 21.64
N ALA A 19 14.92 30.45 21.56
CA ALA A 19 13.95 29.44 21.13
C ALA A 19 12.74 29.34 22.08
N MET A 20 12.97 29.39 23.40
CA MET A 20 11.90 29.37 24.40
C MET A 20 11.09 30.66 24.42
N ALA A 21 11.70 31.81 24.15
CA ALA A 21 11.01 33.10 24.03
C ALA A 21 10.00 33.08 22.88
N GLU A 22 10.39 32.48 21.75
CA GLU A 22 9.58 32.35 20.54
C GLU A 22 8.42 31.36 20.72
N HIS A 23 8.73 30.13 21.18
CA HIS A 23 7.75 29.05 21.22
C HIS A 23 6.90 29.00 22.49
N ARG A 24 7.36 29.68 23.57
CA ARG A 24 6.75 29.76 24.89
C ARG A 24 6.21 28.42 25.42
N PRO A 25 7.06 27.39 25.52
CA PRO A 25 6.63 26.07 25.98
C PRO A 25 6.21 26.11 27.44
N GLN A 26 5.26 25.25 27.81
CA GLN A 26 4.93 25.01 29.23
C GLN A 26 5.86 23.95 29.84
N PHE A 27 6.32 23.01 29.00
CA PHE A 27 7.21 21.93 29.42
C PHE A 27 8.42 21.79 28.48
N VAL A 28 9.61 21.52 29.03
CA VAL A 28 10.83 21.29 28.24
C VAL A 28 11.55 20.02 28.68
N THR A 29 11.84 19.13 27.73
CA THR A 29 12.80 18.04 27.92
C THR A 29 14.17 18.48 27.41
N PHE A 30 15.12 18.66 28.31
CA PHE A 30 16.51 18.96 27.98
C PHE A 30 17.32 17.68 27.79
N LEU A 31 17.96 17.52 26.62
CA LEU A 31 19.01 16.54 26.41
C LEU A 31 20.35 17.20 26.71
N ALA A 32 21.00 16.84 27.81
CA ALA A 32 22.23 17.49 28.26
C ALA A 32 23.31 16.46 28.59
N SER A 33 24.58 16.84 28.40
CA SER A 33 25.70 16.05 28.94
C SER A 33 25.98 16.44 30.39
N GLN A 34 26.88 15.72 31.05
CA GLN A 34 27.35 16.11 32.38
C GLN A 34 28.00 17.50 32.38
N ASP A 35 28.64 17.88 31.28
CA ASP A 35 29.28 19.19 31.14
C ASP A 35 28.26 20.29 30.84
N SER A 36 27.22 20.01 30.05
CA SER A 36 26.26 21.05 29.65
C SER A 36 25.12 21.23 30.63
N VAL A 37 24.77 20.23 31.45
CA VAL A 37 23.67 20.34 32.43
C VAL A 37 23.90 21.44 33.46
N VAL A 38 25.16 21.73 33.79
CA VAL A 38 25.52 22.83 34.72
C VAL A 38 25.12 24.21 34.18
N LEU A 39 24.99 24.36 32.86
CA LEU A 39 24.55 25.60 32.21
C LEU A 39 23.04 25.82 32.32
N LEU A 40 22.26 24.83 32.75
CA LEU A 40 20.81 24.97 32.90
C LEU A 40 20.45 26.06 33.92
N GLY A 41 21.25 26.22 34.99
CA GLY A 41 21.08 27.32 35.93
C GLY A 41 21.19 28.69 35.26
N LYS A 42 22.14 28.83 34.33
CA LYS A 42 22.34 30.07 33.56
C LYS A 42 21.19 30.32 32.57
N VAL A 43 20.68 29.27 31.93
CA VAL A 43 19.49 29.36 31.07
C VAL A 43 18.29 29.91 31.86
N MET A 44 18.06 29.42 33.08
CA MET A 44 16.95 29.90 33.93
C MET A 44 17.14 31.35 34.37
N GLU A 45 18.37 31.76 34.67
CA GLU A 45 18.70 33.16 35.02
C GLU A 45 18.41 34.10 33.85
N LEU A 46 18.80 33.72 32.62
CA LEU A 46 18.56 34.53 31.42
C LEU A 46 17.06 34.65 31.10
N LEU A 47 16.28 33.58 31.30
CA LEU A 47 14.82 33.64 31.15
C LEU A 47 14.20 34.69 32.09
N ASP A 48 14.64 34.74 33.35
CA ASP A 48 14.14 35.73 34.31
C ASP A 48 14.52 37.16 33.91
N GLN A 49 15.76 37.36 33.43
CA GLN A 49 16.25 38.67 32.98
C GLN A 49 15.43 39.21 31.79
N GLU A 50 14.98 38.33 30.92
CA GLU A 50 14.09 38.66 29.79
C GLU A 50 12.61 38.73 30.17
N GLY A 51 12.25 38.48 31.44
CA GLY A 51 10.86 38.46 31.90
C GLY A 51 10.03 37.32 31.32
N LEU A 52 10.68 36.22 30.93
CA LEU A 52 10.04 35.03 30.37
C LEU A 52 9.68 34.02 31.46
N PRO A 53 8.55 33.30 31.33
CA PRO A 53 8.18 32.27 32.30
C PRO A 53 9.15 31.09 32.26
N ARG A 54 9.56 30.59 33.43
CA ARG A 54 10.33 29.35 33.53
C ARG A 54 9.43 28.15 33.22
N PRO A 55 9.74 27.32 32.20
CA PRO A 55 8.96 26.13 31.94
C PRO A 55 9.22 25.04 33.00
N ALA A 56 8.21 24.20 33.23
CA ALA A 56 8.47 22.92 33.88
C ALA A 56 9.43 22.12 33.01
N HIS A 57 10.37 21.37 33.59
CA HIS A 57 11.36 20.70 32.78
C HIS A 57 11.80 19.35 33.34
N ARG A 58 12.35 18.54 32.44
CA ARG A 58 13.06 17.30 32.77
C ARG A 58 14.39 17.28 32.03
N VAL A 59 15.43 16.83 32.71
CA VAL A 59 16.73 16.60 32.09
C VAL A 59 16.88 15.11 31.80
N VAL A 60 17.26 14.80 30.55
CA VAL A 60 17.76 13.50 30.15
C VAL A 60 19.25 13.62 29.98
N LEU A 61 19.99 12.97 30.88
CA LEU A 61 21.43 12.99 30.88
C LEU A 61 21.98 12.05 29.79
N VAL A 62 22.86 12.59 28.95
CA VAL A 62 23.61 11.88 27.91
C VAL A 62 25.04 11.67 28.42
N GLU A 63 25.34 10.45 28.82
CA GLU A 63 26.62 10.05 29.40
C GLU A 63 27.74 10.03 28.35
N ASP A 64 27.50 9.48 27.15
CA ASP A 64 28.44 9.54 26.02
C ASP A 64 27.88 10.39 24.88
N VAL A 65 28.42 11.60 24.73
CA VAL A 65 28.00 12.56 23.70
C VAL A 65 28.56 12.28 22.31
N ASN A 66 29.50 11.33 22.18
CA ASN A 66 30.11 10.96 20.91
C ASN A 66 29.52 9.67 20.33
N ASP A 67 28.86 8.86 21.16
CA ASP A 67 28.09 7.69 20.71
C ASP A 67 26.69 8.10 20.21
N LEU A 68 26.48 7.97 18.90
CA LEU A 68 25.21 8.27 18.25
C LEU A 68 24.07 7.38 18.70
N VAL A 69 24.34 6.08 18.94
CA VAL A 69 23.31 5.11 19.36
C VAL A 69 22.85 5.42 20.78
N HIS A 70 23.81 5.73 21.66
CA HIS A 70 23.52 6.17 23.02
C HIS A 70 22.71 7.47 23.04
N CYS A 71 23.17 8.50 22.30
CA CYS A 71 22.44 9.75 22.15
C CYS A 71 21.01 9.54 21.61
N TYR A 72 20.85 8.64 20.63
CA TYR A 72 19.54 8.31 20.05
C TYR A 72 18.61 7.67 21.07
N ALA A 73 19.10 6.70 21.86
CA ALA A 73 18.31 6.07 22.92
C ALA A 73 17.84 7.08 23.98
N LYS A 74 18.70 8.03 24.36
CA LYS A 74 18.36 9.13 25.29
C LYS A 74 17.36 10.12 24.68
N ALA A 75 17.46 10.41 23.39
CA ALA A 75 16.45 11.22 22.70
C ALA A 75 15.08 10.54 22.68
N LEU A 76 15.03 9.21 22.48
CA LEU A 76 13.78 8.45 22.59
C LEU A 76 13.22 8.44 24.01
N GLU A 77 14.07 8.36 25.03
CA GLU A 77 13.65 8.56 26.43
C GLU A 77 13.02 9.95 26.63
N GLY A 78 13.65 10.98 26.09
CA GLY A 78 13.13 12.35 26.17
C GLY A 78 11.77 12.54 25.51
N ALA A 79 11.56 11.94 24.33
CA ALA A 79 10.28 11.94 23.63
C ALA A 79 9.20 11.17 24.39
N ARG A 80 9.54 10.00 24.96
CA ARG A 80 8.61 9.19 25.77
C ARG A 80 8.03 9.97 26.94
N TYR A 81 8.79 10.84 27.59
CA TYR A 81 8.25 11.67 28.68
C TYR A 81 7.17 12.66 28.26
N LEU A 82 7.16 13.08 26.99
CA LEU A 82 6.09 13.91 26.44
C LEU A 82 4.88 13.06 26.06
N GLU A 83 5.12 11.85 25.54
CA GLU A 83 4.08 10.87 25.20
C GLU A 83 3.33 10.40 26.48
N GLU A 84 4.04 10.08 27.56
CA GLU A 84 3.49 9.73 28.88
C GLU A 84 2.67 10.86 29.52
N ARG A 85 2.91 12.11 29.10
CA ARG A 85 2.14 13.30 29.51
C ARG A 85 0.93 13.57 28.60
N GLU A 86 0.68 12.70 27.62
CA GLU A 86 -0.40 12.83 26.64
C GLU A 86 -0.35 14.14 25.83
N ILE A 87 0.84 14.71 25.66
CA ILE A 87 1.02 15.93 24.86
C ILE A 87 0.90 15.57 23.38
N ARG A 88 0.03 16.27 22.65
CA ARG A 88 -0.21 16.00 21.23
C ARG A 88 1.05 16.34 20.42
N ALA A 89 1.41 15.47 19.48
CA ALA A 89 2.62 15.62 18.67
C ALA A 89 2.76 16.98 17.97
N GLU A 90 1.66 17.51 17.42
CA GLU A 90 1.59 18.81 16.75
C GLU A 90 1.91 20.01 17.67
N GLU A 91 1.77 19.82 18.98
CA GLU A 91 2.06 20.81 20.02
C GLU A 91 3.50 20.73 20.55
N VAL A 92 4.30 19.77 20.07
CA VAL A 92 5.70 19.58 20.44
C VAL A 92 6.63 20.23 19.40
N VAL A 93 7.65 20.94 19.88
CA VAL A 93 8.73 21.48 19.04
C VAL A 93 10.08 20.87 19.44
N VAL A 94 10.82 20.35 18.48
CA VAL A 94 12.19 19.87 18.66
C VAL A 94 13.14 20.98 18.23
N ASP A 95 13.91 21.49 19.18
CA ASP A 95 14.98 22.44 18.91
C ASP A 95 16.34 21.73 18.97
N TYR A 96 17.01 21.70 17.81
CA TYR A 96 18.27 20.96 17.63
C TYR A 96 19.47 21.92 17.48
N THR A 97 19.34 23.14 18.00
CA THR A 97 20.38 24.18 17.91
C THR A 97 21.62 23.83 18.71
N GLY A 98 21.42 23.39 19.95
CA GLY A 98 22.50 23.10 20.90
C GLY A 98 22.89 21.63 20.91
N GLY A 99 23.90 21.30 21.71
CA GLY A 99 24.46 19.95 21.84
C GLY A 99 25.62 19.68 20.88
N THR A 100 26.23 18.51 21.03
CA THR A 100 27.23 18.04 20.05
C THR A 100 26.55 17.70 18.73
N LYS A 101 27.32 17.62 17.64
CA LYS A 101 26.80 17.18 16.34
C LYS A 101 26.06 15.83 16.44
N THR A 102 26.58 14.93 17.26
CA THR A 102 26.01 13.62 17.53
C THR A 102 24.67 13.72 18.27
N MET A 103 24.57 14.54 19.32
CA MET A 103 23.31 14.77 20.05
C MET A 103 22.24 15.41 19.15
N THR A 104 22.63 16.43 18.37
CA THR A 104 21.76 17.10 17.39
C THR A 104 21.25 16.10 16.34
N ALA A 105 22.12 15.27 15.78
CA ALA A 105 21.72 14.25 14.82
C ALA A 105 20.78 13.21 15.46
N ALA A 106 21.10 12.76 16.67
CA ALA A 106 20.30 11.80 17.41
C ALA A 106 18.89 12.31 17.73
N VAL A 107 18.75 13.55 18.21
CA VAL A 107 17.42 14.09 18.55
C VAL A 107 16.55 14.23 17.30
N VAL A 108 17.14 14.65 16.17
CA VAL A 108 16.43 14.69 14.88
C VAL A 108 16.01 13.30 14.43
N LEU A 109 16.93 12.33 14.39
CA LEU A 109 16.64 10.95 14.01
C LEU A 109 15.57 10.31 14.90
N ALA A 110 15.61 10.55 16.21
CA ALA A 110 14.67 10.01 17.17
C ALA A 110 13.26 10.61 17.04
N THR A 111 13.13 11.82 16.49
CA THR A 111 11.86 12.56 16.55
C THR A 111 11.18 12.79 15.19
N VAL A 112 11.91 12.60 14.08
CA VAL A 112 11.41 12.91 12.72
C VAL A 112 10.11 12.19 12.35
N GLY A 113 9.90 10.95 12.82
CA GLY A 113 8.69 10.17 12.55
C GLY A 113 7.50 10.42 13.49
N ARG A 114 7.64 11.30 14.49
CA ARG A 114 6.65 11.47 15.58
C ARG A 114 5.60 12.53 15.33
N GLY A 115 5.66 13.26 14.21
CA GLY A 115 4.74 14.35 13.92
C GLY A 115 5.04 15.65 14.69
N TYR A 116 6.23 15.76 15.30
CA TYR A 116 6.68 16.98 15.97
C TYR A 116 7.08 18.06 14.98
N ARG A 117 7.03 19.32 15.41
CA ARG A 117 7.58 20.46 14.66
C ARG A 117 9.07 20.60 14.96
N PHE A 118 9.82 21.18 14.02
CA PHE A 118 11.27 21.35 14.13
C PHE A 118 11.65 22.83 14.09
N SER A 119 12.63 23.19 14.91
CA SER A 119 13.17 24.54 15.08
C SER A 119 14.69 24.47 15.19
N TYR A 120 15.38 25.48 14.68
CA TYR A 120 16.75 25.74 15.07
C TYR A 120 17.01 27.25 15.08
N VAL A 121 17.96 27.68 15.88
CA VAL A 121 18.36 29.07 16.01
C VAL A 121 19.69 29.25 15.28
N GLY A 122 19.63 29.97 14.16
CA GLY A 122 20.80 30.44 13.44
C GLY A 122 21.14 31.86 13.87
N GLY A 123 21.96 32.53 13.08
CA GLY A 123 22.12 33.97 13.22
C GLY A 123 22.69 34.61 11.98
N ALA A 124 22.33 35.87 11.78
CA ALA A 124 22.78 36.67 10.64
C ALA A 124 24.29 37.00 10.70
N ARG A 125 24.89 36.87 11.89
CA ARG A 125 26.32 37.07 12.13
C ARG A 125 26.89 35.95 13.00
N ARG A 126 28.12 35.55 12.68
CA ARG A 126 28.89 34.55 13.42
C ARG A 126 30.30 35.06 13.63
N THR A 127 30.83 34.73 14.80
CA THR A 127 32.24 34.96 15.15
C THR A 127 33.18 34.25 14.15
N LYS A 128 34.47 34.60 14.14
CA LYS A 128 35.48 34.03 13.23
C LYS A 128 35.11 34.13 11.74
N GLY A 129 34.57 35.28 11.31
CA GLY A 129 34.28 35.54 9.90
C GLY A 129 33.23 34.62 9.29
N GLY A 130 32.23 34.20 10.07
CA GLY A 130 31.14 33.33 9.58
C GLY A 130 31.21 31.87 10.02
N LEU A 131 32.35 31.40 10.55
CA LEU A 131 32.59 29.97 10.86
C LEU A 131 32.45 29.63 12.35
N GLY A 132 32.31 30.63 13.22
CA GLY A 132 32.19 30.46 14.66
C GLY A 132 30.75 30.34 15.18
N ILE A 133 30.60 30.57 16.48
CA ILE A 133 29.29 30.65 17.14
C ILE A 133 28.53 31.91 16.70
N VAL A 134 27.20 31.85 16.78
CA VAL A 134 26.32 33.00 16.54
C VAL A 134 26.64 34.10 17.55
N GLU A 135 26.74 35.34 17.08
CA GLU A 135 26.96 36.50 17.94
C GLU A 135 25.67 36.89 18.68
N SER A 136 25.78 37.14 19.98
CA SER A 136 24.63 37.50 20.82
C SER A 136 23.91 38.74 20.29
N GLY A 137 22.58 38.65 20.15
CA GLY A 137 21.72 39.70 19.60
C GLY A 137 21.44 39.59 18.10
N TYR A 138 22.05 38.63 17.39
CA TYR A 138 21.83 38.38 15.96
C TYR A 138 21.14 37.02 15.69
N GLU A 139 20.53 36.41 16.71
CA GLU A 139 19.86 35.13 16.63
C GLU A 139 18.55 35.20 15.84
N GLU A 140 18.37 34.27 14.90
CA GLU A 140 17.15 34.10 14.12
C GLU A 140 16.60 32.69 14.30
N VAL A 141 15.31 32.58 14.61
CA VAL A 141 14.63 31.29 14.75
C VAL A 141 14.12 30.85 13.38
N TYR A 142 14.65 29.73 12.90
CA TYR A 142 14.21 29.11 11.66
C TYR A 142 13.21 27.99 11.96
N GLN A 143 11.98 28.18 11.51
CA GLN A 143 10.87 27.23 11.69
C GLN A 143 10.56 26.50 10.38
N GLY A 144 9.85 25.37 10.47
CA GLY A 144 9.27 24.69 9.30
C GLY A 144 10.25 23.81 8.52
N VAL A 145 11.51 23.69 8.95
CA VAL A 145 12.47 22.72 8.41
C VAL A 145 12.17 21.35 9.02
N SER A 146 11.10 20.73 8.54
CA SER A 146 10.71 19.39 8.97
C SER A 146 11.50 18.35 8.17
N PRO A 147 12.37 17.53 8.79
CA PRO A 147 13.08 16.45 8.10
C PRO A 147 12.16 15.29 7.70
N TRP A 148 10.82 15.46 7.82
CA TRP A 148 9.79 14.50 7.42
C TRP A 148 9.99 13.92 6.03
N GLN A 149 10.56 14.71 5.10
CA GLN A 149 10.89 14.22 3.76
C GLN A 149 11.80 12.98 3.81
N ILE A 150 12.67 12.85 4.82
CA ILE A 150 13.56 11.70 5.05
C ILE A 150 12.76 10.50 5.59
N PHE A 151 11.82 10.71 6.53
CA PHE A 151 10.96 9.62 7.03
C PHE A 151 9.99 9.11 5.95
N ALA A 152 9.48 10.02 5.12
CA ALA A 152 8.63 9.66 3.99
C ALA A 152 9.32 8.66 3.03
N VAL A 153 10.65 8.67 2.92
CA VAL A 153 11.39 7.68 2.11
C VAL A 153 11.13 6.25 2.55
N ALA A 154 11.24 5.96 3.85
CA ALA A 154 11.04 4.62 4.38
C ALA A 154 9.58 4.16 4.21
N GLU A 155 8.62 5.05 4.51
CA GLU A 155 7.19 4.78 4.33
C GLU A 155 6.86 4.50 2.86
N TRP A 156 7.40 5.29 1.92
CA TRP A 156 7.23 5.04 0.49
C TRP A 156 7.84 3.70 0.07
N GLN A 157 9.02 3.33 0.56
CA GLN A 157 9.63 2.03 0.27
C GLN A 157 8.77 0.86 0.75
N HIS A 158 8.23 0.94 1.97
CA HIS A 158 7.31 -0.07 2.49
C HIS A 158 6.01 -0.12 1.68
N LEU A 159 5.45 1.04 1.32
CA LEU A 159 4.25 1.11 0.50
C LEU A 159 4.46 0.45 -0.87
N ILE A 160 5.58 0.75 -1.53
CA ILE A 160 5.97 0.16 -2.81
C ILE A 160 6.11 -1.36 -2.68
N LEU A 161 6.75 -1.85 -1.61
CA LEU A 161 6.92 -3.28 -1.36
C LEU A 161 5.57 -3.98 -1.24
N HIS A 162 4.67 -3.45 -0.42
CA HIS A 162 3.34 -4.05 -0.22
C HIS A 162 2.50 -4.02 -1.50
N VAL A 163 2.49 -2.92 -2.25
CA VAL A 163 1.76 -2.83 -3.53
C VAL A 163 2.34 -3.78 -4.57
N ARG A 164 3.68 -3.91 -4.64
CA ARG A 164 4.37 -4.85 -5.53
C ARG A 164 4.03 -6.31 -5.25
N GLN A 165 3.78 -6.64 -3.99
CA GLN A 165 3.39 -7.99 -3.56
C GLN A 165 1.87 -8.18 -3.50
N TYR A 166 1.08 -7.22 -3.98
CA TYR A 166 -0.40 -7.24 -3.92
C TYR A 166 -0.95 -7.38 -2.49
N GLN A 167 -0.22 -6.89 -1.48
CA GLN A 167 -0.60 -6.88 -0.06
C GLN A 167 -1.34 -5.59 0.28
N TYR A 168 -2.51 -5.40 -0.33
CA TYR A 168 -3.23 -4.13 -0.28
C TYR A 168 -3.72 -3.75 1.13
N GLU A 169 -4.04 -4.72 1.98
CA GLU A 169 -4.42 -4.47 3.38
C GLU A 169 -3.27 -3.85 4.19
N ALA A 170 -2.05 -4.35 3.99
CA ALA A 170 -0.86 -3.78 4.63
C ALA A 170 -0.55 -2.38 4.09
N ALA A 171 -0.61 -2.21 2.77
CA ALA A 171 -0.46 -0.92 2.11
C ALA A 171 -1.46 0.13 2.63
N LEU A 172 -2.73 -0.26 2.80
CA LEU A 172 -3.79 0.61 3.33
C LEU A 172 -3.56 1.03 4.78
N THR A 173 -3.04 0.12 5.61
CA THR A 173 -2.68 0.45 7.00
C THR A 173 -1.63 1.56 7.03
N LEU A 174 -0.58 1.42 6.22
CA LEU A 174 0.49 2.40 6.08
C LEU A 174 0.00 3.75 5.54
N VAL A 175 -0.84 3.73 4.50
CA VAL A 175 -1.44 4.95 3.92
C VAL A 175 -2.29 5.69 4.94
N ARG A 176 -3.13 4.98 5.70
CA ARG A 176 -4.00 5.59 6.71
C ARG A 176 -3.21 6.19 7.86
N GLU A 177 -2.17 5.51 8.32
CA GLU A 177 -1.28 6.02 9.37
C GLU A 177 -0.49 7.24 8.90
N THR A 178 0.07 7.17 7.68
CA THR A 178 0.80 8.28 7.08
C THR A 178 -0.11 9.48 6.92
N ARG A 179 -1.30 9.29 6.34
CA ARG A 179 -2.27 10.37 6.11
C ARG A 179 -2.63 11.16 7.36
N ARG A 180 -2.74 10.51 8.52
CA ARG A 180 -3.05 11.19 9.80
C ARG A 180 -1.97 12.18 10.23
N ARG A 181 -0.72 12.00 9.78
CA ARG A 181 0.43 12.83 10.14
C ARG A 181 0.72 13.91 9.09
N GLN A 182 -0.02 13.93 7.99
CA GLN A 182 0.29 14.77 6.83
C GLN A 182 -0.46 16.11 6.87
N PRO A 183 0.17 17.22 6.44
CA PRO A 183 -0.47 18.51 6.34
C PRO A 183 -1.73 18.48 5.45
N ALA A 184 -2.64 19.44 5.66
CA ALA A 184 -3.87 19.55 4.88
C ALA A 184 -3.64 19.57 3.36
N ALA A 185 -2.53 20.19 2.91
CA ALA A 185 -2.15 20.28 1.50
C ALA A 185 -1.84 18.91 0.84
N GLU A 186 -1.51 17.89 1.64
CA GLU A 186 -1.19 16.53 1.16
C GLU A 186 -2.37 15.56 1.29
N GLN A 187 -3.46 15.95 1.96
CA GLN A 187 -4.59 15.05 2.19
C GLN A 187 -5.23 14.53 0.90
N VAL A 188 -5.24 15.33 -0.18
CA VAL A 188 -5.77 14.92 -1.49
C VAL A 188 -5.00 13.73 -2.06
N LEU A 189 -3.66 13.76 -1.99
CA LEU A 189 -2.81 12.66 -2.45
C LEU A 189 -3.12 11.37 -1.68
N TRP A 190 -3.08 11.46 -0.35
CA TRP A 190 -3.23 10.26 0.49
C TRP A 190 -4.64 9.69 0.46
N ASN A 191 -5.69 10.53 0.35
CA ASN A 191 -7.05 10.06 0.11
C ASN A 191 -7.18 9.38 -1.27
N GLY A 192 -6.55 9.94 -2.31
CA GLY A 192 -6.51 9.34 -3.64
C GLY A 192 -5.86 7.97 -3.65
N LEU A 193 -4.70 7.83 -2.97
CA LEU A 193 -4.01 6.56 -2.79
C LEU A 193 -4.85 5.56 -1.99
N GLU A 194 -5.46 6.00 -0.87
CA GLU A 194 -6.33 5.15 -0.05
C GLU A 194 -7.47 4.56 -0.90
N ASN A 195 -8.21 5.40 -1.61
CA ASN A 195 -9.32 4.97 -2.49
C ASN A 195 -8.86 4.03 -3.61
N ALA A 196 -7.72 4.32 -4.26
CA ALA A 196 -7.18 3.48 -5.33
C ALA A 196 -6.76 2.10 -4.80
N LEU A 197 -6.08 2.04 -3.66
CA LEU A 197 -5.65 0.78 -3.05
C LEU A 197 -6.81 -0.03 -2.49
N GLU A 198 -7.83 0.61 -1.90
CA GLU A 198 -9.06 -0.06 -1.50
C GLU A 198 -9.75 -0.69 -2.70
N ALA A 199 -9.82 0.02 -3.83
CA ALA A 199 -10.41 -0.54 -5.04
C ALA A 199 -9.65 -1.77 -5.55
N LEU A 200 -8.31 -1.73 -5.56
CA LEU A 200 -7.50 -2.88 -5.94
C LEU A 200 -7.69 -4.06 -4.98
N LEU A 201 -7.84 -3.80 -3.68
CA LEU A 201 -8.16 -4.82 -2.68
C LEU A 201 -9.52 -5.48 -2.96
N TYR A 202 -10.56 -4.68 -3.16
CA TYR A 202 -11.90 -5.20 -3.48
C TYR A 202 -11.86 -6.00 -4.78
N TRP A 203 -11.20 -5.49 -5.82
CA TRP A 203 -11.08 -6.18 -7.10
C TRP A 203 -10.27 -7.48 -6.97
N ASP A 204 -9.17 -7.50 -6.22
CA ASP A 204 -8.37 -8.71 -6.02
C ASP A 204 -9.16 -9.85 -5.33
N ARG A 205 -10.26 -9.50 -4.65
CA ARG A 205 -11.22 -10.42 -4.03
C ARG A 205 -12.50 -10.63 -4.85
N PHE A 206 -12.53 -10.15 -6.10
CA PHE A 206 -13.69 -10.19 -7.01
C PHE A 206 -14.94 -9.40 -6.52
N HIS A 207 -14.76 -8.45 -5.61
CA HIS A 207 -15.79 -7.46 -5.22
C HIS A 207 -15.80 -6.29 -6.22
N HIS A 208 -16.05 -6.58 -7.50
CA HIS A 208 -15.92 -5.59 -8.58
C HIS A 208 -16.86 -4.40 -8.44
N ARG A 209 -18.06 -4.64 -7.88
CA ARG A 209 -19.09 -3.61 -7.68
C ARG A 209 -18.63 -2.55 -6.69
N GLU A 210 -17.94 -2.95 -5.64
CA GLU A 210 -17.34 -2.08 -4.62
C GLU A 210 -16.05 -1.42 -5.11
N ALA A 211 -15.29 -2.11 -5.96
CA ALA A 211 -14.03 -1.62 -6.51
C ALA A 211 -14.22 -0.45 -7.48
N LEU A 212 -15.16 -0.58 -8.43
CA LEU A 212 -15.33 0.38 -9.54
C LEU A 212 -15.50 1.85 -9.11
N PRO A 213 -16.45 2.21 -8.22
CA PRO A 213 -16.63 3.61 -7.83
C PRO A 213 -15.41 4.17 -7.07
N ARG A 214 -14.82 3.38 -6.17
CA ARG A 214 -13.62 3.77 -5.41
C ARG A 214 -12.43 4.01 -6.32
N PHE A 215 -12.26 3.17 -7.34
CA PHE A 215 -11.12 3.31 -8.24
C PHE A 215 -11.23 4.59 -9.05
N LYS A 216 -12.44 4.87 -9.56
CA LYS A 216 -12.75 6.11 -10.28
C LYS A 216 -12.48 7.35 -9.43
N GLU A 217 -12.90 7.33 -8.17
CA GLU A 217 -12.68 8.44 -7.24
C GLU A 217 -11.19 8.62 -6.91
N GLY A 218 -10.49 7.52 -6.59
CA GLY A 218 -9.07 7.52 -6.27
C GLY A 218 -8.22 8.05 -7.43
N LEU A 219 -8.42 7.52 -8.64
CA LEU A 219 -7.67 7.97 -9.82
C LEU A 219 -7.97 9.43 -10.17
N ARG A 220 -9.23 9.88 -10.05
CA ARG A 220 -9.58 11.29 -10.25
C ARG A 220 -8.82 12.21 -9.28
N ALA A 221 -8.77 11.86 -8.00
CA ALA A 221 -8.05 12.65 -6.99
C ALA A 221 -6.55 12.69 -7.27
N LEU A 222 -5.96 11.55 -7.64
CA LEU A 222 -4.54 11.46 -7.99
C LEU A 222 -4.21 12.28 -9.24
N THR A 223 -5.01 12.18 -10.29
CA THR A 223 -4.83 12.97 -11.52
C THR A 223 -4.87 14.47 -11.25
N GLN A 224 -5.85 14.95 -10.48
CA GLN A 224 -5.92 16.36 -10.08
C GLN A 224 -4.69 16.80 -9.29
N TRP A 225 -4.20 15.96 -8.38
CA TRP A 225 -3.00 16.26 -7.60
C TRP A 225 -1.74 16.35 -8.49
N LEU A 226 -1.62 15.46 -9.49
CA LEU A 226 -0.52 15.47 -10.47
C LEU A 226 -0.51 16.74 -11.33
N GLU A 227 -1.67 17.16 -11.83
CA GLU A 227 -1.82 18.34 -12.68
C GLU A 227 -1.38 19.63 -11.98
N LEU A 228 -1.58 19.72 -10.66
CA LEU A 228 -1.18 20.87 -9.85
C LEU A 228 0.32 20.87 -9.52
N ARG A 229 1.03 19.76 -9.71
CA ARG A 229 2.43 19.57 -9.26
C ARG A 229 3.34 18.89 -10.30
N PRO A 230 3.44 19.41 -11.53
CA PRO A 230 4.15 18.72 -12.63
C PRO A 230 5.67 18.57 -12.43
N ARG A 231 6.27 19.32 -11.50
CA ARG A 231 7.72 19.26 -11.19
C ARG A 231 8.06 18.52 -9.89
N ASP A 232 7.05 17.97 -9.21
CA ASP A 232 7.24 17.24 -7.96
C ASP A 232 7.77 15.81 -8.25
N GLN A 233 8.78 15.36 -7.50
CA GLN A 233 9.37 14.03 -7.68
C GLN A 233 8.38 12.90 -7.36
N THR A 234 7.49 13.13 -6.38
CA THR A 234 6.39 12.23 -6.05
C THR A 234 5.38 12.15 -7.20
N ALA A 235 5.13 13.27 -7.87
CA ALA A 235 4.28 13.27 -9.07
C ALA A 235 4.86 12.39 -10.18
N GLN A 236 6.17 12.48 -10.43
CA GLN A 236 6.82 11.61 -11.43
C GLN A 236 6.69 10.12 -11.10
N ALA A 237 6.85 9.75 -9.82
CA ALA A 237 6.70 8.36 -9.37
C ALA A 237 5.26 7.82 -9.51
N LEU A 238 4.26 8.68 -9.35
CA LEU A 238 2.85 8.32 -9.42
C LEU A 238 2.28 8.31 -10.84
N THR A 239 2.87 9.02 -11.79
CA THR A 239 2.41 9.07 -13.19
C THR A 239 2.22 7.67 -13.78
N GLY A 240 3.17 6.75 -13.55
CA GLY A 240 3.06 5.37 -14.03
C GLY A 240 1.94 4.57 -13.36
N PHE A 241 1.73 4.80 -12.06
CA PHE A 241 0.65 4.18 -11.29
C PHE A 241 -0.72 4.65 -11.81
N VAL A 242 -0.92 5.95 -11.99
CA VAL A 242 -2.17 6.53 -12.49
C VAL A 242 -2.44 6.07 -13.92
N ALA A 243 -1.44 6.13 -14.81
CA ALA A 243 -1.62 5.71 -16.21
C ALA A 243 -1.98 4.23 -16.35
N GLN A 244 -1.37 3.34 -15.56
CA GLN A 244 -1.77 1.93 -15.51
C GLN A 244 -3.14 1.77 -14.83
N GLY A 245 -3.44 2.58 -13.82
CA GLY A 245 -4.72 2.61 -13.14
C GLY A 245 -5.88 2.94 -14.08
N GLU A 246 -5.73 3.93 -14.96
CA GLU A 246 -6.74 4.30 -15.95
C GLU A 246 -7.01 3.15 -16.94
N ARG A 247 -5.97 2.45 -17.42
CA ARG A 247 -6.15 1.23 -18.25
C ARG A 247 -6.92 0.14 -17.50
N CYS A 248 -6.61 -0.05 -16.22
CA CYS A 248 -7.34 -0.99 -15.37
C CYS A 248 -8.80 -0.54 -15.13
N LEU A 249 -9.05 0.76 -14.99
CA LEU A 249 -10.40 1.30 -14.85
C LEU A 249 -11.22 1.08 -16.12
N GLU A 250 -10.64 1.32 -17.31
CA GLU A 250 -11.26 0.99 -18.60
C GLU A 250 -11.61 -0.50 -18.70
N PHE A 251 -10.70 -1.38 -18.26
CA PHE A 251 -10.98 -2.81 -18.19
C PHE A 251 -12.16 -3.11 -17.26
N LEU A 252 -12.19 -2.53 -16.06
CA LEU A 252 -13.23 -2.78 -15.05
C LEU A 252 -14.60 -2.25 -15.48
N VAL A 253 -14.63 -1.13 -16.22
CA VAL A 253 -15.85 -0.62 -16.87
C VAL A 253 -16.34 -1.58 -17.96
N GLY A 254 -15.43 -2.08 -18.81
CA GLY A 254 -15.76 -3.11 -19.80
C GLY A 254 -16.27 -4.39 -19.16
N LEU A 255 -15.66 -4.79 -18.04
CA LEU A 255 -16.09 -5.95 -17.25
C LEU A 255 -17.52 -5.77 -16.75
N ALA A 256 -17.87 -4.58 -16.23
CA ALA A 256 -19.23 -4.27 -15.80
C ALA A 256 -20.23 -4.39 -16.97
N ALA A 257 -19.88 -3.92 -18.16
CA ALA A 257 -20.74 -4.01 -19.34
C ALA A 257 -21.00 -5.48 -19.74
N ASP A 258 -19.93 -6.29 -19.86
CA ASP A 258 -20.00 -7.70 -20.27
C ASP A 258 -20.86 -8.55 -19.32
N THR A 259 -20.77 -8.25 -18.03
CA THR A 259 -21.38 -9.00 -16.93
C THR A 259 -22.73 -8.45 -16.47
N ARG A 260 -23.33 -7.48 -17.20
CA ARG A 260 -24.55 -6.77 -16.79
C ARG A 260 -24.44 -6.25 -15.36
N ASN A 261 -23.44 -5.41 -15.11
CA ASN A 261 -23.08 -4.87 -13.80
C ASN A 261 -22.80 -5.97 -12.76
N PHE A 262 -21.93 -6.92 -13.13
CA PHE A 262 -21.44 -7.99 -12.24
C PHE A 262 -22.50 -8.98 -11.77
N THR A 263 -23.59 -9.15 -12.53
CA THR A 263 -24.70 -10.05 -12.18
C THR A 263 -24.65 -11.41 -12.89
N ARG A 264 -23.73 -11.58 -13.85
CA ARG A 264 -23.53 -12.83 -14.59
C ARG A 264 -22.09 -12.97 -15.08
N GLU A 265 -21.75 -14.12 -15.62
CA GLU A 265 -20.48 -14.36 -16.29
C GLU A 265 -20.33 -13.52 -17.57
N GLY A 266 -19.09 -13.20 -17.91
CA GLY A 266 -18.72 -12.47 -19.13
C GLY A 266 -17.25 -12.73 -19.52
N PRO A 267 -16.85 -12.48 -20.77
CA PRO A 267 -15.52 -12.83 -21.28
C PRO A 267 -14.38 -12.17 -20.48
N ARG A 268 -14.50 -10.89 -20.10
CA ARG A 268 -13.47 -10.23 -19.28
C ARG A 268 -13.29 -10.83 -17.89
N LEU A 269 -14.25 -11.56 -17.33
CA LEU A 269 -14.04 -12.28 -16.06
C LEU A 269 -13.01 -13.41 -16.21
N VAL A 270 -12.91 -14.03 -17.39
CA VAL A 270 -11.88 -15.04 -17.67
C VAL A 270 -10.50 -14.39 -17.62
N GLN A 271 -10.34 -13.24 -18.27
CA GLN A 271 -9.09 -12.48 -18.25
C GLN A 271 -8.73 -12.02 -16.83
N ASP A 272 -9.72 -11.58 -16.05
CA ASP A 272 -9.52 -11.20 -14.65
C ASP A 272 -9.11 -12.39 -13.76
N LEU A 273 -9.70 -13.57 -13.97
CA LEU A 273 -9.31 -14.80 -13.28
C LEU A 273 -7.87 -15.22 -13.60
N LEU A 274 -7.44 -15.12 -14.86
CA LEU A 274 -6.05 -15.38 -15.25
C LEU A 274 -5.10 -14.40 -14.55
N ALA A 275 -5.37 -13.10 -14.64
CA ALA A 275 -4.55 -12.09 -13.99
C ALA A 275 -4.52 -12.24 -12.46
N ASN A 276 -5.64 -12.63 -11.84
CA ASN A 276 -5.69 -12.90 -10.41
C ASN A 276 -4.88 -14.17 -10.04
N ALA A 277 -4.93 -15.21 -10.87
CA ALA A 277 -4.10 -16.40 -10.70
C ALA A 277 -2.61 -16.04 -10.73
N ASP A 278 -2.19 -15.17 -11.65
CA ASP A 278 -0.81 -14.69 -11.76
C ASP A 278 -0.37 -13.93 -10.50
N ARG A 279 -1.25 -13.10 -9.94
CA ARG A 279 -0.97 -12.41 -8.67
C ARG A 279 -0.79 -13.41 -7.53
N ARG A 280 -1.64 -14.44 -7.42
CA ARG A 280 -1.49 -15.49 -6.39
C ARG A 280 -0.21 -16.31 -6.58
N ALA A 281 0.13 -16.67 -7.82
CA ALA A 281 1.35 -17.40 -8.13
C ALA A 281 2.60 -16.58 -7.80
N SER A 282 2.60 -15.27 -8.05
CA SER A 282 3.70 -14.37 -7.67
C SER A 282 3.94 -14.29 -6.15
N GLN A 283 2.93 -14.64 -5.35
CA GLN A 283 3.00 -14.74 -3.89
C GLN A 283 3.38 -16.16 -3.40
N GLY A 284 3.67 -17.09 -4.31
CA GLY A 284 3.91 -18.51 -3.99
C GLY A 284 2.65 -19.29 -3.61
N ARG A 285 1.45 -18.74 -3.84
CA ARG A 285 0.16 -19.39 -3.51
C ARG A 285 -0.37 -20.17 -4.72
N TYR A 286 0.30 -21.27 -5.06
CA TYR A 286 0.02 -21.99 -6.30
C TYR A 286 -1.30 -22.78 -6.29
N ASP A 287 -1.71 -23.37 -5.16
CA ASP A 287 -3.03 -24.02 -5.06
C ASP A 287 -4.17 -23.02 -5.32
N ASP A 288 -4.07 -21.83 -4.74
CA ASP A 288 -4.97 -20.71 -4.98
C ASP A 288 -4.99 -20.30 -6.46
N ALA A 289 -3.81 -20.17 -7.08
CA ALA A 289 -3.67 -19.81 -8.48
C ALA A 289 -4.30 -20.87 -9.39
N MET A 290 -4.08 -22.16 -9.12
CA MET A 290 -4.67 -23.28 -9.85
C MET A 290 -6.20 -23.28 -9.80
N ALA A 291 -6.79 -23.01 -8.64
CA ALA A 291 -8.25 -22.94 -8.50
C ALA A 291 -8.84 -21.86 -9.43
N ARG A 292 -8.15 -20.72 -9.59
CA ARG A 292 -8.57 -19.63 -10.48
C ARG A 292 -8.42 -19.99 -11.96
N LEU A 293 -7.34 -20.66 -12.35
CA LEU A 293 -7.18 -21.20 -13.72
C LEU A 293 -8.26 -22.22 -14.07
N TYR A 294 -8.58 -23.12 -13.12
CA TYR A 294 -9.66 -24.08 -13.31
C TYR A 294 -11.02 -23.38 -13.48
N ARG A 295 -11.31 -22.39 -12.63
CA ARG A 295 -12.55 -21.58 -12.76
C ARG A 295 -12.60 -20.84 -14.11
N ALA A 296 -11.47 -20.37 -14.62
CA ALA A 296 -11.37 -19.74 -15.93
C ALA A 296 -11.73 -20.73 -17.05
N LEU A 297 -11.20 -21.96 -17.01
CA LEU A 297 -11.54 -23.03 -17.96
C LEU A 297 -13.04 -23.37 -17.94
N GLU A 298 -13.62 -23.50 -16.75
CA GLU A 298 -15.06 -23.74 -16.62
C GLU A 298 -15.89 -22.59 -17.18
N MET A 299 -15.48 -21.35 -16.91
CA MET A 299 -16.20 -20.17 -17.39
C MET A 299 -16.13 -20.04 -18.91
N LEU A 300 -15.01 -20.40 -19.55
CA LEU A 300 -14.90 -20.48 -21.01
C LEU A 300 -15.94 -21.43 -21.61
N GLY A 301 -16.02 -22.65 -21.06
CA GLY A 301 -17.05 -23.62 -21.47
C GLY A 301 -18.47 -23.09 -21.26
N GLN A 302 -18.75 -22.48 -20.11
CA GLN A 302 -20.07 -21.91 -19.79
C GLN A 302 -20.47 -20.77 -20.73
N LEU A 303 -19.54 -19.89 -21.08
CA LEU A 303 -19.78 -18.77 -22.00
C LEU A 303 -20.07 -19.28 -23.41
N ALA A 304 -19.21 -20.15 -23.96
CA ALA A 304 -19.42 -20.74 -25.28
C ALA A 304 -20.73 -21.55 -25.33
N PHE A 305 -21.04 -22.31 -24.29
CA PHE A 305 -22.27 -23.09 -24.21
C PHE A 305 -23.52 -22.21 -24.20
N ARG A 306 -23.48 -21.10 -23.45
CA ARG A 306 -24.55 -20.10 -23.44
C ARG A 306 -24.71 -19.43 -24.79
N GLU A 307 -23.62 -19.12 -25.48
CA GLU A 307 -23.65 -18.50 -26.80
C GLU A 307 -24.27 -19.45 -27.84
N LYS A 308 -23.83 -20.70 -27.88
CA LYS A 308 -24.27 -21.70 -28.87
C LYS A 308 -25.68 -22.22 -28.63
N LEU A 309 -26.06 -22.50 -27.37
CA LEU A 309 -27.36 -23.10 -27.04
C LEU A 309 -28.37 -22.08 -26.49
N GLY A 310 -27.96 -20.90 -26.02
CA GLY A 310 -28.84 -19.99 -25.29
C GLY A 310 -29.37 -20.61 -23.99
N ALA A 311 -28.55 -21.39 -23.28
CA ALA A 311 -28.89 -22.06 -22.04
C ALA A 311 -27.71 -22.08 -21.04
N SER A 312 -28.00 -22.30 -19.75
CA SER A 312 -26.97 -22.50 -18.72
C SER A 312 -26.59 -23.97 -18.64
N THR A 313 -25.31 -24.28 -18.40
CA THR A 313 -24.86 -25.66 -18.16
C THR A 313 -25.47 -26.28 -16.89
N SER A 314 -25.97 -25.47 -15.95
CA SER A 314 -26.68 -25.92 -14.75
C SER A 314 -28.19 -26.13 -14.93
N ASN A 315 -28.73 -25.82 -16.10
CA ASN A 315 -30.14 -26.00 -16.43
C ASN A 315 -30.33 -26.08 -17.94
N VAL A 316 -29.90 -27.20 -18.53
CA VAL A 316 -29.97 -27.40 -19.99
C VAL A 316 -31.33 -27.98 -20.37
N PRO A 317 -32.12 -27.32 -21.23
CA PRO A 317 -33.31 -27.93 -21.80
C PRO A 317 -32.92 -29.12 -22.70
N GLU A 318 -33.50 -30.29 -22.45
CA GLU A 318 -33.16 -31.54 -23.14
C GLU A 318 -33.26 -31.44 -24.68
N VAL A 319 -34.24 -30.69 -25.16
CA VAL A 319 -34.47 -30.39 -26.59
C VAL A 319 -33.26 -29.69 -27.23
N LYS A 320 -32.52 -28.89 -26.46
CA LYS A 320 -31.35 -28.14 -26.95
C LYS A 320 -30.07 -28.98 -27.00
N ILE A 321 -30.05 -30.15 -26.37
CA ILE A 321 -28.90 -31.06 -26.42
C ILE A 321 -28.87 -31.71 -27.83
N PRO A 322 -27.70 -31.82 -28.48
CA PRO A 322 -27.54 -32.53 -29.74
C PRO A 322 -28.15 -33.94 -29.71
N ALA A 323 -28.79 -34.35 -30.81
CA ALA A 323 -29.60 -35.57 -30.84
C ALA A 323 -28.81 -36.83 -30.42
N GLY A 324 -27.55 -36.95 -30.85
CA GLY A 324 -26.68 -38.09 -30.50
C GLY A 324 -26.29 -38.16 -29.03
N LEU A 325 -26.37 -37.05 -28.29
CA LEU A 325 -25.99 -36.99 -26.87
C LEU A 325 -27.20 -36.94 -25.92
N ARG A 326 -28.39 -36.65 -26.45
CA ARG A 326 -29.58 -36.29 -25.66
C ARG A 326 -29.97 -37.35 -24.64
N GLU A 327 -30.13 -38.60 -25.08
CA GLU A 327 -30.57 -39.70 -24.21
C GLU A 327 -29.55 -39.99 -23.10
N GLU A 328 -28.26 -40.07 -23.46
CA GLU A 328 -27.18 -40.28 -22.50
C GLU A 328 -27.14 -39.17 -21.46
N TYR A 329 -27.20 -37.91 -21.90
CA TYR A 329 -27.10 -36.75 -21.01
C TYR A 329 -28.33 -36.61 -20.11
N ALA A 330 -29.52 -36.86 -20.64
CA ALA A 330 -30.76 -36.87 -19.85
C ALA A 330 -30.74 -37.96 -18.78
N ARG A 331 -30.13 -39.13 -19.06
CA ARG A 331 -29.96 -40.21 -18.08
C ARG A 331 -28.88 -39.91 -17.04
N ARG A 332 -27.73 -39.38 -17.48
CA ARG A 332 -26.52 -39.27 -16.64
C ARG A 332 -26.46 -37.99 -15.81
N TYR A 333 -26.98 -36.88 -16.33
CA TYR A 333 -26.78 -35.55 -15.77
C TYR A 333 -28.07 -34.90 -15.26
N ARG A 334 -29.20 -35.61 -15.29
CA ARG A 334 -30.43 -35.14 -14.67
C ARG A 334 -30.31 -35.26 -13.16
N ASP A 335 -30.38 -34.11 -12.51
CA ASP A 335 -30.38 -34.01 -11.06
C ASP A 335 -31.70 -34.57 -10.50
N PRO A 336 -31.66 -35.55 -9.59
CA PRO A 336 -32.87 -36.17 -9.05
C PRO A 336 -33.66 -35.26 -8.11
N GLN A 337 -33.06 -34.18 -7.59
CA GLN A 337 -33.71 -33.28 -6.64
C GLN A 337 -34.55 -32.20 -7.35
N ASP A 338 -33.99 -31.56 -8.38
CA ASP A 338 -34.66 -30.45 -9.08
C ASP A 338 -35.04 -30.78 -10.53
N GLY A 339 -34.72 -31.99 -11.02
CA GLY A 339 -35.06 -32.49 -12.34
C GLY A 339 -34.28 -31.83 -13.49
N LYS A 340 -33.35 -30.90 -13.20
CA LYS A 340 -32.60 -30.15 -14.21
C LYS A 340 -31.42 -30.97 -14.73
N ILE A 341 -31.08 -30.77 -16.00
CA ILE A 341 -29.87 -31.38 -16.57
C ILE A 341 -28.68 -30.45 -16.28
N LYS A 342 -27.74 -30.92 -15.45
CA LYS A 342 -26.54 -30.21 -15.00
C LYS A 342 -25.30 -30.82 -15.63
N VAL A 343 -24.77 -30.18 -16.65
CA VAL A 343 -23.69 -30.71 -17.49
C VAL A 343 -22.33 -30.29 -16.92
N PRO A 344 -21.47 -31.24 -16.51
CA PRO A 344 -20.13 -30.93 -15.99
C PRO A 344 -19.17 -30.45 -17.10
N LEU A 345 -17.96 -30.03 -16.71
CA LEU A 345 -16.98 -29.40 -17.60
C LEU A 345 -16.70 -30.19 -18.89
N GLU A 346 -16.28 -31.44 -18.77
CA GLU A 346 -15.94 -32.27 -19.93
C GLU A 346 -17.14 -32.49 -20.84
N ALA A 347 -18.31 -32.79 -20.26
CA ALA A 347 -19.55 -32.97 -20.99
C ALA A 347 -20.02 -31.67 -21.67
N THR A 348 -19.69 -30.51 -21.10
CA THR A 348 -19.94 -29.18 -21.68
C THR A 348 -19.13 -29.02 -22.95
N PHE A 349 -17.83 -29.31 -22.90
CA PHE A 349 -16.97 -29.27 -24.08
C PHE A 349 -17.37 -30.32 -25.12
N GLN A 350 -17.83 -31.51 -24.72
CA GLN A 350 -18.30 -32.53 -25.66
C GLN A 350 -19.52 -32.06 -26.46
N VAL A 351 -20.49 -31.39 -25.81
CA VAL A 351 -21.63 -30.77 -26.52
C VAL A 351 -21.15 -29.67 -27.47
N LEU A 352 -20.21 -28.83 -27.02
CA LEU A 352 -19.65 -27.76 -27.84
C LEU A 352 -18.90 -28.30 -29.07
N LYS A 353 -18.17 -29.41 -28.91
CA LYS A 353 -17.49 -30.11 -30.02
C LYS A 353 -18.51 -30.60 -31.06
N GLU A 354 -19.63 -31.16 -30.62
CA GLU A 354 -20.72 -31.62 -31.49
C GLU A 354 -21.42 -30.45 -32.23
N LEU A 355 -21.28 -29.23 -31.70
CA LEU A 355 -21.75 -27.98 -32.30
C LEU A 355 -20.64 -27.24 -33.06
N ASP A 356 -19.55 -27.95 -33.40
CA ASP A 356 -18.42 -27.45 -34.17
C ASP A 356 -17.73 -26.21 -33.56
N ASP A 357 -17.75 -26.09 -32.23
CA ASP A 357 -17.05 -25.02 -31.53
C ASP A 357 -15.52 -25.17 -31.66
N PRO A 358 -14.79 -24.16 -32.18
CA PRO A 358 -13.34 -24.24 -32.35
C PRO A 358 -12.58 -24.44 -31.04
N GLY A 359 -13.01 -23.78 -29.96
CA GLY A 359 -12.37 -23.91 -28.65
C GLY A 359 -12.54 -25.31 -28.07
N ALA A 360 -13.72 -25.91 -28.23
CA ALA A 360 -13.94 -27.29 -27.83
C ALA A 360 -13.13 -28.30 -28.65
N ARG A 361 -12.99 -28.09 -29.98
CA ARG A 361 -12.13 -28.94 -30.81
C ARG A 361 -10.67 -28.91 -30.31
N GLN A 362 -10.11 -27.72 -30.10
CA GLN A 362 -8.74 -27.56 -29.60
C GLN A 362 -8.57 -28.11 -28.18
N PHE A 363 -9.58 -27.96 -27.31
CA PHE A 363 -9.60 -28.58 -25.99
C PHE A 363 -9.44 -30.10 -26.09
N PHE A 364 -10.17 -30.75 -27.01
CA PHE A 364 -10.08 -32.21 -27.18
C PHE A 364 -8.80 -32.67 -27.89
N GLU A 365 -8.22 -31.86 -28.77
CA GLU A 365 -6.89 -32.13 -29.34
C GLU A 365 -5.80 -32.18 -28.26
N ARG A 366 -5.96 -31.37 -27.20
CA ARG A 366 -5.04 -31.31 -26.05
C ARG A 366 -5.61 -31.96 -24.78
N TYR A 367 -6.59 -32.84 -24.92
CA TYR A 367 -7.33 -33.36 -23.76
C TYR A 367 -6.45 -34.09 -22.75
N GLU A 368 -5.48 -34.89 -23.21
CA GLU A 368 -4.57 -35.62 -22.29
C GLU A 368 -3.70 -34.68 -21.46
N ASP A 369 -3.29 -33.52 -22.00
CA ASP A 369 -2.57 -32.49 -21.25
C ASP A 369 -3.45 -31.92 -20.14
N PHE A 370 -4.69 -31.52 -20.47
CA PHE A 370 -5.66 -31.05 -19.49
C PHE A 370 -5.93 -32.12 -18.42
N ARG A 371 -6.21 -33.37 -18.84
CA ARG A 371 -6.54 -34.48 -17.97
C ARG A 371 -5.43 -34.75 -16.94
N ARG A 372 -4.17 -34.77 -17.38
CA ARG A 372 -3.00 -34.97 -16.50
C ARG A 372 -2.92 -33.88 -15.42
N ILE A 373 -3.11 -32.62 -15.81
CA ILE A 373 -3.07 -31.49 -14.87
C ILE A 373 -4.27 -31.53 -13.91
N MET A 374 -5.46 -31.86 -14.40
CA MET A 374 -6.66 -31.97 -13.57
C MET A 374 -6.54 -33.08 -12.53
N LEU A 375 -5.90 -34.21 -12.87
CA LEU A 375 -5.58 -35.26 -11.92
C LEU A 375 -4.65 -34.76 -10.81
N ALA A 376 -3.59 -34.03 -11.17
CA ALA A 376 -2.68 -33.44 -10.19
C ALA A 376 -3.39 -32.42 -9.28
N ARG A 377 -4.25 -31.55 -9.85
CA ARG A 377 -5.12 -30.64 -9.08
C ARG A 377 -6.01 -31.40 -8.09
N ASN A 378 -6.61 -32.51 -8.50
CA ASN A 378 -7.51 -33.27 -7.62
C ASN A 378 -6.78 -33.89 -6.43
N GLN A 379 -5.48 -34.18 -6.56
CA GLN A 379 -4.62 -34.65 -5.48
C GLN A 379 -4.14 -33.51 -4.56
N SER A 380 -4.50 -32.25 -4.86
CA SER A 380 -4.02 -31.11 -4.10
C SER A 380 -4.79 -30.89 -2.79
N ILE A 381 -4.12 -30.22 -1.84
CA ILE A 381 -4.64 -29.94 -0.49
C ILE A 381 -5.88 -29.04 -0.49
N LEU A 382 -6.03 -28.14 -1.47
CA LEU A 382 -7.24 -27.30 -1.64
C LEU A 382 -8.31 -27.94 -2.54
N ALA A 383 -8.11 -29.20 -2.92
CA ALA A 383 -9.08 -29.99 -3.68
C ALA A 383 -9.54 -31.22 -2.87
N HIS A 384 -9.13 -32.42 -3.26
CA HIS A 384 -9.56 -33.68 -2.64
C HIS A 384 -8.39 -34.51 -2.10
N GLY A 385 -7.15 -34.01 -2.18
CA GLY A 385 -5.96 -34.72 -1.72
C GLY A 385 -5.20 -33.96 -0.65
N ILE A 386 -3.88 -34.20 -0.59
CA ILE A 386 -3.00 -33.72 0.49
C ILE A 386 -1.69 -33.11 -0.03
N GLN A 387 -1.47 -33.07 -1.34
CA GLN A 387 -0.23 -32.56 -1.94
C GLN A 387 -0.35 -31.06 -2.23
N PRO A 388 0.69 -30.24 -2.05
CA PRO A 388 0.67 -28.87 -2.55
C PRO A 388 0.85 -28.84 -4.08
N ILE A 389 0.36 -27.79 -4.74
CA ILE A 389 0.73 -27.52 -6.13
C ILE A 389 2.04 -26.75 -6.18
N ASP A 390 2.89 -27.07 -7.15
CA ASP A 390 4.13 -26.35 -7.44
C ASP A 390 3.98 -25.32 -8.58
N GLY A 391 4.98 -24.44 -8.69
CA GLY A 391 5.03 -23.41 -9.74
C GLY A 391 5.03 -23.96 -11.18
N PRO A 392 5.82 -24.98 -11.51
CA PRO A 392 5.83 -25.57 -12.85
C PRO A 392 4.47 -26.10 -13.31
N LEU A 393 3.72 -26.79 -12.44
CA LEU A 393 2.40 -27.31 -12.78
C LEU A 393 1.40 -26.17 -13.04
N TYR A 394 1.41 -25.12 -12.20
CA TYR A 394 0.63 -23.91 -12.44
C TYR A 394 0.96 -23.26 -13.78
N GLN A 395 2.26 -23.08 -14.09
CA GLN A 395 2.68 -22.45 -15.33
C GLN A 395 2.24 -23.28 -16.55
N THR A 396 2.29 -24.60 -16.44
CA THR A 396 1.85 -25.52 -17.50
C THR A 396 0.37 -25.32 -17.81
N LEU A 397 -0.51 -25.29 -16.81
CA LEU A 397 -1.94 -25.06 -17.03
C LEU A 397 -2.20 -23.66 -17.59
N ARG A 398 -1.51 -22.64 -17.06
CA ARG A 398 -1.66 -21.26 -17.51
C ARG A 398 -1.36 -21.14 -19.01
N ASN A 399 -0.23 -21.69 -19.44
CA ASN A 399 0.18 -21.65 -20.85
C ASN A 399 -0.79 -22.47 -21.72
N LEU A 400 -1.17 -23.66 -21.25
CA LEU A 400 -2.15 -24.51 -21.92
C LEU A 400 -3.47 -23.77 -22.18
N LEU A 401 -4.00 -23.04 -21.20
CA LEU A 401 -5.22 -22.25 -21.37
C LEU A 401 -5.06 -21.10 -22.37
N ILE A 402 -3.96 -20.34 -22.26
CA ILE A 402 -3.69 -19.21 -23.15
C ILE A 402 -3.56 -19.68 -24.61
N GLU A 403 -2.83 -20.77 -24.84
CA GLU A 403 -2.60 -21.34 -26.16
C GLU A 403 -3.87 -21.96 -26.76
N THR A 404 -4.60 -22.76 -25.99
CA THR A 404 -5.80 -23.48 -26.48
C THR A 404 -6.99 -22.55 -26.77
N PHE A 405 -7.09 -21.42 -26.09
CA PHE A 405 -8.24 -20.51 -26.24
C PHE A 405 -7.85 -19.11 -26.72
N ALA A 406 -6.59 -18.92 -27.16
CA ALA A 406 -6.04 -17.64 -27.61
C ALA A 406 -6.34 -16.47 -26.65
N LEU A 407 -6.16 -16.71 -25.34
CA LEU A 407 -6.55 -15.77 -24.30
C LEU A 407 -5.55 -14.62 -24.17
N GLN A 408 -6.06 -13.42 -23.91
CA GLN A 408 -5.25 -12.27 -23.51
C GLN A 408 -4.98 -12.32 -22.01
N ALA A 409 -3.72 -12.07 -21.62
CA ALA A 409 -3.25 -12.11 -20.24
C ALA A 409 -2.37 -10.87 -19.92
N ASP A 410 -2.88 -9.69 -20.24
CA ASP A 410 -2.18 -8.40 -20.15
C ASP A 410 -2.75 -7.45 -19.09
N LEU A 411 -3.74 -7.90 -18.30
CA LEU A 411 -4.27 -7.13 -17.17
C LEU A 411 -3.26 -7.11 -16.01
N ILE A 412 -2.51 -6.02 -15.91
CA ILE A 412 -1.53 -5.79 -14.86
C ILE A 412 -2.02 -4.68 -13.92
N PHE A 413 -2.16 -4.99 -12.63
CA PHE A 413 -2.54 -3.97 -11.64
C PHE A 413 -1.44 -2.91 -11.46
N PRO A 414 -1.82 -1.65 -11.21
CA PRO A 414 -0.88 -0.53 -11.14
C PRO A 414 0.13 -0.72 -10.01
N GLN A 415 1.36 -0.27 -10.28
CA GLN A 415 2.52 -0.44 -9.39
C GLN A 415 3.11 0.92 -9.03
N LEU A 416 3.49 1.08 -7.77
CA LEU A 416 4.17 2.29 -7.29
C LEU A 416 5.68 2.21 -7.59
N ARG A 417 6.28 3.38 -7.81
CA ARG A 417 7.73 3.54 -7.98
C ARG A 417 8.30 4.44 -6.89
N SER A 418 9.60 4.37 -6.67
CA SER A 418 10.28 5.28 -5.74
C SER A 418 10.23 6.70 -6.28
N PRO A 419 9.82 7.69 -5.47
CA PRO A 419 10.00 9.10 -5.79
C PRO A 419 11.41 9.60 -5.44
N PHE A 420 12.24 8.76 -4.82
CA PHE A 420 13.61 9.05 -4.39
C PHE A 420 14.63 8.23 -5.17
#